data_AF-A0A7C7C202-F1
#
_entry.id   AF-A0A7C7C202-F1
#
_cell.length_a   1.000
_cell.length_b   1.000
_cell.length_c   1.000
_cell.angle_alpha   90.00
_cell.angle_beta   90.00
_cell.angle_gamma   90.00
#
_symmetry.space_group_name_H-M   'P 1'
#
loop_
_entity.id
_entity.type
_entity.pdbx_description
1 polymer ?
#
loop_
_entity_poly.entity_id
_entity_poly.type
_entity_poly.pdbx_seq_one_letter_code
_entity_poly.pdbx_strand_id
1 'polypeptide(L)'
;MTENDARYFAGILDGEGWIDCRRRLKRCPNKKFYKCSSIHVEIQMNHKGVMDWIAEKTGYGTLLLHKATDKQNHDSWRWRCCFRDAYKLAKTILPFSIVKRETLQRIVDHYEH
;
A
#
# COMPACT_ATOMS: atom_id res chain seq x y z
N MET A 1 13.07 -3.82 -8.11
CA MET A 1 13.48 -3.30 -6.78
C MET A 1 14.67 -4.11 -6.28
N THR A 2 15.78 -3.47 -5.91
CA THR A 2 16.94 -4.12 -5.28
C THR A 2 16.68 -4.37 -3.78
N GLU A 3 17.57 -5.08 -3.08
CA GLU A 3 17.44 -5.28 -1.63
C GLU A 3 17.50 -3.96 -0.85
N ASN A 4 18.42 -3.06 -1.21
CA ASN A 4 18.54 -1.75 -0.57
C ASN A 4 17.28 -0.90 -0.77
N ASP A 5 16.70 -0.94 -1.98
CA ASP A 5 15.43 -0.28 -2.25
C ASP A 5 14.31 -0.88 -1.38
N ALA A 6 14.27 -2.21 -1.23
CA ALA A 6 13.27 -2.89 -0.42
C ALA A 6 13.38 -2.54 1.07
N ARG A 7 14.61 -2.43 1.59
CA ARG A 7 14.89 -2.00 2.98
C ARG A 7 14.43 -0.57 3.21
N TYR A 8 14.74 0.33 2.28
CA TYR A 8 14.32 1.73 2.37
C TYR A 8 12.79 1.86 2.26
N PHE A 9 12.16 1.14 1.33
CA PHE A 9 10.71 1.09 1.19
C PHE A 9 10.05 0.58 2.49
N ALA A 10 10.56 -0.50 3.08
CA ALA A 10 10.03 -1.05 4.32
C ALA A 10 10.04 -0.02 5.45
N GLY A 11 11.13 0.76 5.58
CA GLY A 11 11.22 1.87 6.54
C GLY A 11 10.17 2.95 6.30
N ILE A 12 9.99 3.38 5.05
CA ILE A 12 8.93 4.36 4.70
C ILE A 12 7.55 3.82 5.04
N LEU A 13 7.27 2.56 4.67
CA LEU A 13 5.96 1.95 4.91
C LEU A 13 5.68 1.75 6.41
N ASP A 14 6.70 1.47 7.22
CA ASP A 14 6.53 1.35 8.66
C ASP A 14 6.16 2.69 9.31
N GLY A 15 6.73 3.81 8.82
CA GLY A 15 6.45 5.15 9.33
C GLY A 15 5.15 5.76 8.78
N GLU A 16 5.02 5.83 7.47
CA GLU A 16 3.97 6.58 6.75
C GLU A 16 2.93 5.68 6.07
N GLY A 17 3.14 4.36 6.14
CA GLY A 17 2.33 3.39 5.41
C GLY A 17 1.06 2.96 6.13
N TRP A 18 0.03 2.74 5.31
CA TRP A 18 -1.20 2.08 5.70
C TRP A 18 -1.36 0.77 4.94
N ILE A 19 -1.63 -0.31 5.67
CA ILE A 19 -1.89 -1.62 5.09
C ILE A 19 -3.23 -2.11 5.60
N ASP A 20 -4.04 -2.62 4.69
CA ASP A 20 -5.29 -3.26 5.02
C ASP A 20 -5.34 -4.64 4.42
N CYS A 21 -5.67 -5.62 5.26
CA CYS A 21 -5.88 -7.01 4.90
C CYS A 21 -7.01 -7.57 5.75
N ARG A 22 -8.25 -7.28 5.35
CA ARG A 22 -9.47 -7.65 6.10
C ARG A 22 -10.57 -8.13 5.18
N ARG A 23 -11.38 -9.08 5.64
CA ARG A 23 -12.62 -9.47 4.96
C ARG A 23 -13.74 -8.51 5.36
N ARG A 24 -14.42 -7.91 4.38
CA ARG A 24 -15.55 -6.99 4.59
C ARG A 24 -16.74 -7.40 3.75
N LEU A 25 -17.95 -7.11 4.24
CA LEU A 25 -19.15 -7.17 3.42
C LEU A 25 -19.16 -5.98 2.47
N LYS A 26 -19.11 -6.25 1.17
CA LYS A 26 -19.21 -5.22 0.14
C LYS A 26 -20.57 -5.33 -0.55
N ARG A 27 -21.24 -4.19 -0.70
CA ARG A 27 -22.47 -4.09 -1.49
C ARG A 27 -22.10 -4.06 -2.96
N CYS A 28 -22.63 -5.01 -3.72
CA CYS A 28 -22.45 -5.08 -5.17
C CYS A 28 -23.54 -4.25 -5.89
N PRO A 29 -23.33 -3.89 -7.18
CA PRO A 29 -24.33 -3.15 -7.97
C PRO A 29 -25.70 -3.83 -8.00
N ASN A 30 -25.73 -5.17 -7.92
CA ASN A 30 -26.95 -5.98 -7.83
C ASN A 30 -27.66 -5.91 -6.46
N LYS A 31 -27.31 -4.94 -5.61
CA LYS A 31 -27.84 -4.72 -4.24
C LYS A 31 -27.61 -5.88 -3.26
N LYS A 32 -26.91 -6.95 -3.64
CA LYS A 32 -26.53 -8.05 -2.75
C LYS A 32 -25.21 -7.73 -2.04
N PHE A 33 -25.02 -8.36 -0.87
CA PHE A 33 -23.79 -8.26 -0.10
C PHE A 33 -22.97 -9.52 -0.26
N TYR A 34 -21.67 -9.34 -0.52
CA TYR A 34 -20.72 -10.44 -0.59
C TYR A 34 -19.56 -10.16 0.35
N LYS A 35 -19.05 -11.22 1.01
CA LYS A 35 -17.81 -11.12 1.78
C LYS A 35 -16.64 -11.07 0.80
N CYS A 36 -15.93 -9.96 0.77
CA CYS A 36 -14.77 -9.75 -0.09
C CYS A 36 -13.53 -9.45 0.76
N SER A 37 -12.38 -9.97 0.35
CA SER A 37 -11.10 -9.54 0.90
C SER A 37 -10.77 -8.14 0.39
N SER A 38 -10.50 -7.22 1.31
CA SER A 38 -9.95 -5.91 1.01
C SER A 38 -8.46 -5.96 1.35
N ILE A 39 -7.63 -5.89 0.31
CA ILE A 39 -6.17 -5.98 0.41
C ILE A 39 -5.57 -4.79 -0.33
N HIS A 40 -4.97 -3.88 0.41
CA HIS A 40 -4.29 -2.73 -0.17
C HIS A 40 -3.15 -2.23 0.71
N VAL A 41 -2.14 -1.66 0.07
CA VAL A 41 -1.05 -0.94 0.70
C VAL A 41 -1.06 0.49 0.14
N GLU A 42 -0.98 1.47 1.03
CA GLU A 42 -1.02 2.89 0.72
C GLU A 42 0.12 3.62 1.44
N ILE A 43 0.71 4.59 0.75
CA ILE A 43 1.62 5.58 1.33
C ILE A 43 1.15 6.94 0.86
N GLN A 44 1.10 7.92 1.76
CA GLN A 44 0.74 9.30 1.43
C GLN A 44 1.76 10.25 2.02
N MET A 45 2.32 11.15 1.20
CA MET A 45 3.27 12.18 1.65
C MET A 45 3.29 13.36 0.70
N ASN A 46 3.80 14.50 1.16
CA ASN A 46 3.89 15.73 0.36
C ASN A 46 5.12 15.75 -0.56
N HIS A 47 6.15 14.94 -0.25
CA HIS A 47 7.40 14.95 -0.99
C HIS A 47 7.30 14.14 -2.30
N LYS A 48 7.09 14.85 -3.41
CA LYS A 48 6.90 14.25 -4.74
C LYS A 48 8.04 13.31 -5.15
N GLY A 49 9.30 13.69 -4.90
CA GLY A 49 10.45 12.89 -5.35
C GLY A 49 10.50 11.48 -4.75
N VAL A 50 10.00 11.30 -3.51
CA VAL A 50 9.95 9.97 -2.88
C VAL A 50 8.81 9.16 -3.49
N MET A 51 7.70 9.82 -3.82
CA MET A 51 6.53 9.17 -4.42
C MET A 51 6.74 8.77 -5.88
N ASP A 52 7.47 9.59 -6.65
CA ASP A 52 7.94 9.23 -7.99
C ASP A 52 8.90 8.04 -7.91
N TRP A 53 9.85 8.05 -6.96
CA TRP A 53 10.76 6.93 -6.73
C TRP A 53 10.02 5.64 -6.36
N ILE A 54 9.01 5.71 -5.48
CA ILE A 54 8.15 4.56 -5.14
C ILE A 54 7.49 4.00 -6.39
N ALA A 55 6.86 4.87 -7.20
CA ALA A 55 6.15 4.44 -8.42
C ALA A 55 7.10 3.82 -9.46
N GLU A 56 8.30 4.38 -9.62
CA GLU A 56 9.35 3.86 -10.50
C GLU A 56 9.87 2.49 -10.02
N LYS A 57 10.21 2.35 -8.73
CA LYS A 57 10.82 1.12 -8.20
C LYS A 57 9.86 -0.05 -8.10
N THR A 58 8.57 0.20 -7.85
CA THR A 58 7.55 -0.85 -7.87
C THR A 58 7.18 -1.23 -9.31
N GLY A 59 7.07 -0.25 -10.21
CA GLY A 59 6.59 -0.48 -11.59
C GLY A 59 5.10 -0.86 -11.66
N TYR A 60 4.38 -0.77 -10.53
CA TYR A 60 2.95 -1.04 -10.40
C TYR A 60 2.34 -0.14 -9.32
N GLY A 61 1.01 -0.21 -9.18
CA GLY A 61 0.24 0.66 -8.31
C GLY A 61 -0.17 1.95 -9.01
N THR A 62 -0.85 2.82 -8.28
CA THR A 62 -1.39 4.07 -8.78
C THR A 62 -0.90 5.21 -7.91
N LEU A 63 -0.21 6.17 -8.53
CA LEU A 63 0.18 7.44 -7.92
C LEU A 63 -0.88 8.50 -8.24
N LEU A 64 -1.42 9.14 -7.22
CA LEU A 64 -2.47 10.14 -7.32
C LEU A 64 -2.06 11.41 -6.58
N LEU A 65 -2.26 12.56 -7.23
CA LEU A 65 -2.15 13.87 -6.61
C LEU A 65 -3.46 14.20 -5.87
N HIS A 66 -3.35 14.49 -4.58
CA HIS A 66 -4.39 15.10 -3.78
C HIS A 66 -4.05 16.57 -3.60
N LYS A 67 -4.83 17.41 -4.29
CA LYS A 67 -4.70 18.87 -4.14
C LYS A 67 -5.07 19.28 -2.73
N ALA A 68 -4.32 20.26 -2.21
CA ALA A 68 -4.63 20.89 -0.95
C ALA A 68 -6.08 21.40 -0.96
N THR A 69 -6.81 21.07 0.10
CA THR A 69 -8.08 21.74 0.42
C THR A 69 -7.79 23.02 1.19
N ASP A 70 -8.78 23.89 1.38
CA ASP A 70 -8.62 25.15 2.15
C ASP A 70 -8.07 24.93 3.59
N LYS A 71 -8.16 23.70 4.10
CA LYS A 71 -7.67 23.29 5.43
C LYS A 71 -6.25 22.70 5.42
N GLN A 72 -5.62 22.59 4.25
CA GLN A 72 -4.31 21.99 4.07
C GLN A 72 -3.36 22.98 3.39
N ASN A 73 -2.13 23.05 3.86
CA ASN A 73 -1.15 24.00 3.35
C ASN A 73 -0.46 23.52 2.06
N HIS A 74 -0.44 22.21 1.82
CA HIS A 74 0.33 21.59 0.75
C HIS A 74 -0.41 20.46 0.08
N ASP A 75 -0.18 20.32 -1.23
CA ASP A 75 -0.56 19.15 -1.99
C ASP A 75 0.12 17.90 -1.42
N SER A 76 -0.60 16.78 -1.46
CA SER A 76 -0.07 15.49 -1.05
C SER A 76 -0.19 14.48 -2.18
N TRP A 77 0.74 13.54 -2.22
CA TRP A 77 0.74 12.46 -3.18
C TRP A 77 0.38 11.18 -2.45
N ARG A 78 -0.47 10.36 -3.06
CA ARG A 78 -0.80 9.03 -2.53
C ARG A 78 -0.46 7.98 -3.57
N TRP A 79 0.37 7.03 -3.17
CA TRP A 79 0.62 5.83 -3.94
C TRP A 79 -0.14 4.67 -3.30
N ARG A 80 -0.80 3.86 -4.11
CA ARG A 80 -1.56 2.69 -3.67
C ARG A 80 -1.29 1.49 -4.57
N CYS A 81 -1.16 0.31 -3.99
CA CYS A 81 -1.32 -0.95 -4.71
C CYS A 81 -2.36 -1.85 -4.02
N CYS A 82 -2.98 -2.75 -4.78
CA CYS A 82 -4.08 -3.58 -4.31
C CYS A 82 -3.88 -5.05 -4.71
N PHE A 83 -4.51 -5.95 -3.97
CA PHE A 83 -4.61 -7.38 -4.31
C PHE A 83 -3.24 -8.03 -4.62
N ARG A 84 -3.05 -8.53 -5.86
CA ARG A 84 -1.83 -9.23 -6.28
C ARG A 84 -0.60 -8.34 -6.24
N ASP A 85 -0.73 -7.03 -6.49
CA ASP A 85 0.40 -6.12 -6.41
C ASP A 85 0.80 -5.83 -4.95
N ALA A 86 -0.20 -5.75 -4.05
CA ALA A 86 0.05 -5.69 -2.61
C ALA A 86 0.75 -6.96 -2.10
N TYR A 87 0.39 -8.13 -2.64
CA TYR A 87 1.08 -9.40 -2.34
C TYR A 87 2.54 -9.42 -2.82
N LYS A 88 2.80 -9.00 -4.07
CA LYS A 88 4.17 -8.88 -4.59
C LYS A 88 5.01 -7.96 -3.71
N LEU A 89 4.46 -6.79 -3.35
CA LEU A 89 5.13 -5.85 -2.46
C LEU A 89 5.41 -6.48 -1.11
N ALA A 90 4.38 -7.08 -0.47
CA ALA A 90 4.49 -7.68 0.85
C ALA A 90 5.61 -8.73 0.90
N LYS A 91 5.68 -9.65 -0.06
CA LYS A 91 6.77 -10.64 -0.11
C LYS A 91 8.16 -10.00 -0.20
N THR A 92 8.26 -8.87 -0.89
CA THR A 92 9.56 -8.22 -1.11
C THR A 92 10.05 -7.48 0.13
N ILE A 93 9.16 -6.85 0.89
CA ILE A 93 9.54 -5.97 2.01
C ILE A 93 9.33 -6.61 3.40
N LEU A 94 8.57 -7.70 3.49
CA LEU A 94 8.25 -8.41 4.74
C LEU A 94 9.48 -8.73 5.62
N PRO A 95 10.64 -9.18 5.07
CA PRO A 95 11.80 -9.45 5.90
C PRO A 95 12.36 -8.22 6.63
N PHE A 96 12.09 -7.02 6.12
CA PHE A 96 12.67 -5.76 6.60
C PHE A 96 11.70 -4.90 7.40
N SER A 97 10.39 -5.14 7.30
CA SER A 97 9.38 -4.43 8.08
C SER A 97 9.39 -4.91 9.54
N ILE A 98 9.26 -3.95 10.45
CA ILE A 98 9.21 -4.14 11.89
C ILE A 98 7.78 -3.85 12.37
N VAL A 99 7.27 -2.63 12.11
CA VAL A 99 5.99 -2.16 12.66
C VAL A 99 4.81 -2.84 11.97
N LYS A 100 4.88 -3.02 10.65
CA LYS A 100 3.78 -3.57 9.86
C LYS A 100 3.93 -5.05 9.51
N ARG A 101 4.97 -5.71 10.02
CA ARG A 101 5.35 -7.09 9.70
C ARG A 101 4.19 -8.06 9.79
N GLU A 102 3.44 -8.04 10.88
CA GLU A 102 2.30 -8.94 11.09
C GLU A 102 1.21 -8.74 10.03
N THR A 103 0.93 -7.50 9.64
CA THR A 103 -0.11 -7.22 8.64
C THR A 103 0.35 -7.61 7.24
N LEU A 104 1.63 -7.42 6.92
CA LEU A 104 2.23 -7.92 5.68
C LEU A 104 2.21 -9.45 5.61
N GLN A 105 2.53 -10.14 6.71
CA GLN A 105 2.45 -11.60 6.79
C GLN A 105 1.05 -12.09 6.46
N ARG A 106 0.00 -11.46 7.04
CA ARG A 106 -1.39 -11.79 6.73
C ARG A 106 -1.74 -11.66 5.24
N ILE A 107 -1.12 -10.74 4.52
CA ILE A 107 -1.29 -10.63 3.06
C ILE A 107 -0.65 -11.82 2.36
N VAL A 108 0.55 -12.22 2.76
CA VAL A 108 1.25 -13.38 2.19
C VAL A 108 0.44 -14.65 2.42
N ASP A 109 0.01 -14.89 3.66
CA ASP A 109 -0.80 -16.05 4.05
C ASP A 109 -2.12 -16.12 3.27
N HIS A 110 -2.72 -14.97 2.94
CA HIS A 110 -3.96 -14.93 2.15
C HIS A 110 -3.82 -15.54 0.75
N TYR A 111 -2.63 -15.53 0.17
CA TYR A 111 -2.38 -15.94 -1.22
C TYR A 111 -1.59 -17.25 -1.34
N GLU A 112 -0.99 -17.73 -0.26
CA GLU A 112 -0.25 -19.00 -0.20
C GLU A 112 -1.08 -20.16 0.38
N HIS A 113 -2.32 -19.88 0.81
CA HIS A 113 -3.36 -20.88 1.13
C HIS A 113 -4.24 -21.22 -0.06
#